data_AF-A0A519KM65-F1
#
_entry.id   AF-A0A519KM65-F1
#
_cell.length_a   1.000
_cell.length_b   1.000
_cell.length_c   1.000
_cell.angle_alpha   90.00
_cell.angle_beta   90.00
_cell.angle_gamma   90.00
#
_symmetry.space_group_name_H-M   'P 1'
#
loop_
_entity.id
_entity.type
_entity.pdbx_description
1 polymer ?
#
loop_
_entity_poly.entity_id
_entity_poly.type
_entity_poly.pdbx_seq_one_letter_code
_entity_poly.pdbx_strand_id
1 'polypeptide(L)'
;MKQSIIKLFLIGSVLAFSAATAQSTESAVSKEQLEAKKKAAAEEKAKLPKPYHPEANAELDIQNAVKLAKKTHKNVIIQAGGNWCIWCLRFNNYVQQTPELKKLADDNYVYYHLNWSPENKNEKVFAKYGNPGDKFGYPVFIVLDENGKP
;
A
#
# COMPACT_ATOMS: atom_id res chain seq x y z
N MET A 1 56.89 -50.33 -9.46
CA MET A 1 57.83 -50.27 -10.61
C MET A 1 56.98 -49.97 -11.84
N LYS A 2 57.08 -48.90 -12.63
CA LYS A 2 58.08 -47.87 -12.97
C LYS A 2 57.25 -46.57 -13.28
N GLN A 3 57.56 -45.33 -12.89
CA GLN A 3 58.57 -44.40 -13.46
C GLN A 3 58.54 -44.42 -15.02
N SER A 4 58.29 -43.39 -15.83
CA SER A 4 58.42 -41.93 -15.73
C SER A 4 57.76 -41.22 -16.95
N ILE A 5 57.18 -40.03 -16.73
CA ILE A 5 57.45 -38.72 -17.36
C ILE A 5 57.91 -38.70 -18.84
N ILE A 6 57.26 -37.90 -19.70
CA ILE A 6 57.86 -36.82 -20.55
C ILE A 6 56.76 -36.02 -21.29
N LYS A 7 56.95 -34.70 -21.27
CA LYS A 7 56.16 -33.59 -21.83
C LYS A 7 56.32 -33.50 -23.37
N LEU A 8 55.35 -32.97 -24.11
CA LEU A 8 55.50 -31.73 -24.91
C LEU A 8 54.21 -31.26 -25.60
N PHE A 9 54.06 -29.94 -25.60
CA PHE A 9 53.12 -29.02 -26.24
C PHE A 9 52.49 -29.43 -27.59
N LEU A 10 51.20 -29.10 -27.74
CA LEU A 10 50.73 -28.33 -28.90
C LEU A 10 49.53 -27.46 -28.53
N ILE A 11 49.66 -26.22 -29.00
CA ILE A 11 48.83 -25.05 -28.79
C ILE A 11 47.48 -25.22 -29.49
N GLY A 12 46.43 -24.66 -28.88
CA GLY A 12 45.27 -24.17 -29.64
C GLY A 12 43.99 -24.95 -29.45
N SER A 13 43.29 -24.67 -28.35
CA SER A 13 41.84 -24.53 -28.44
C SER A 13 41.40 -23.46 -27.44
N VAL A 14 41.04 -22.32 -28.00
CA VAL A 14 40.17 -21.33 -27.36
C VAL A 14 38.84 -22.06 -27.12
N LEU A 15 38.73 -22.77 -25.99
CA LEU A 15 37.45 -23.24 -25.51
C LEU A 15 36.82 -22.07 -24.78
N ALA A 16 35.87 -21.47 -25.50
CA ALA A 16 35.06 -20.36 -25.10
C ALA A 16 34.69 -20.45 -23.61
N PHE A 17 35.05 -19.39 -22.89
CA PHE A 17 34.44 -19.03 -21.63
C PHE A 17 32.94 -18.95 -21.91
N SER A 18 32.19 -19.99 -21.53
CA SER A 18 30.73 -19.97 -21.56
C SER A 18 30.27 -18.93 -20.54
N ALA A 19 30.26 -17.67 -20.97
CA ALA A 19 29.34 -16.66 -20.49
C ALA A 19 27.93 -17.07 -20.94
N ALA A 20 27.42 -18.18 -20.37
CA ALA A 20 25.99 -18.40 -20.28
C ALA A 20 25.47 -17.40 -19.24
N THR A 21 25.37 -16.15 -19.70
CA THR A 21 24.24 -15.28 -19.46
C THR A 21 23.52 -15.53 -18.14
N ALA A 22 24.06 -14.96 -17.08
CA ALA A 22 23.23 -14.31 -16.07
C ALA A 22 22.50 -13.14 -16.74
N GLN A 23 21.58 -13.42 -17.67
CA GLN A 23 20.69 -12.44 -18.26
C GLN A 23 19.38 -12.55 -17.49
N SER A 24 19.25 -11.66 -16.51
CA SER A 24 18.00 -11.28 -15.86
C SER A 24 16.83 -11.27 -16.84
N THR A 25 15.89 -12.20 -16.67
CA THR A 25 14.56 -12.13 -17.27
C THR A 25 13.73 -11.09 -16.51
N GLU A 26 14.03 -9.81 -16.70
CA GLU A 26 13.04 -8.75 -16.56
C GLU A 26 12.34 -8.61 -17.92
N SER A 27 11.38 -9.49 -18.21
CA SER A 27 10.52 -9.31 -19.37
C SER A 27 9.57 -8.14 -19.10
N ALA A 28 9.79 -7.02 -19.79
CA ALA A 28 8.86 -5.90 -19.79
C ALA A 28 7.44 -6.38 -20.14
N VAL A 29 6.46 -6.05 -19.31
CA VAL A 29 5.04 -6.37 -19.51
C VAL A 29 4.58 -5.81 -20.87
N SER A 30 3.94 -6.63 -21.71
CA SER A 30 3.44 -6.17 -23.01
C SER A 30 2.34 -5.12 -22.84
N LYS A 31 2.15 -4.25 -23.84
CA LYS A 31 1.10 -3.22 -23.80
C LYS A 31 -0.28 -3.83 -23.57
N GLU A 32 -0.57 -4.95 -24.22
CA GLU A 32 -1.82 -5.70 -24.04
C GLU A 32 -1.99 -6.21 -22.60
N GLN A 33 -0.93 -6.76 -22.01
CA GLN A 33 -0.94 -7.19 -20.61
C GLN A 33 -1.14 -6.02 -19.63
N LEU A 34 -0.58 -4.84 -19.93
CA LEU A 34 -0.76 -3.66 -19.09
C LEU A 34 -2.22 -3.16 -19.14
N GLU A 35 -2.83 -3.09 -20.32
CA GLU A 35 -4.21 -2.65 -20.47
C GLU A 35 -5.20 -3.65 -19.83
N ALA A 36 -4.96 -4.95 -19.97
CA ALA A 36 -5.75 -5.97 -19.28
C ALA A 36 -5.67 -5.82 -17.74
N LYS A 37 -4.46 -5.57 -17.19
CA LYS A 37 -4.27 -5.32 -15.75
C LYS A 37 -5.01 -4.06 -15.26
N LYS A 38 -4.97 -2.97 -16.04
CA LYS A 38 -5.71 -1.73 -15.71
C LYS A 38 -7.21 -1.95 -15.69
N LYS A 39 -7.76 -2.65 -16.70
CA LYS A 39 -9.19 -2.99 -16.77
C LYS A 39 -9.62 -3.83 -15.56
N ALA A 40 -8.86 -4.88 -15.25
CA ALA A 40 -9.13 -5.74 -14.10
C ALA A 40 -9.11 -4.95 -12.78
N ALA A 41 -8.12 -4.06 -12.57
CA ALA A 41 -8.04 -3.22 -11.38
C ALA A 41 -9.20 -2.20 -11.29
N ALA A 42 -9.68 -1.67 -12.43
CA ALA A 42 -10.83 -0.78 -12.45
C ALA A 42 -12.14 -1.50 -12.10
N GLU A 43 -12.35 -2.71 -12.66
CA GLU A 43 -13.51 -3.55 -12.37
C GLU A 43 -13.53 -4.02 -10.91
N GLU A 44 -12.39 -4.42 -10.36
CA GLU A 44 -12.26 -4.75 -8.94
C GLU A 44 -12.58 -3.52 -8.08
N LYS A 45 -11.95 -2.37 -8.39
CA LYS A 45 -12.22 -1.12 -7.68
C LYS A 45 -13.70 -0.78 -7.68
N ALA A 46 -14.43 -1.00 -8.77
CA ALA A 46 -15.86 -0.74 -8.85
C ALA A 46 -16.70 -1.62 -7.92
N LYS A 47 -16.25 -2.84 -7.63
CA LYS A 47 -16.94 -3.80 -6.76
C LYS A 47 -16.64 -3.60 -5.27
N LEU A 48 -15.51 -2.98 -4.93
CA LEU A 48 -15.11 -2.76 -3.55
C LEU A 48 -15.93 -1.64 -2.88
N PRO A 49 -16.19 -1.74 -1.55
CA PRO A 49 -16.86 -0.68 -0.80
C PRO A 49 -16.19 0.70 -0.97
N LYS A 50 -16.98 1.76 -0.84
CA LYS A 50 -16.56 3.16 -1.03
C LYS A 50 -16.66 3.96 0.27
N PRO A 51 -15.72 3.78 1.22
CA PRO A 51 -15.84 4.33 2.56
C PRO A 51 -15.46 5.82 2.65
N TYR A 52 -14.96 6.42 1.57
CA TYR A 52 -14.53 7.82 1.55
C TYR A 52 -15.64 8.73 1.04
N HIS A 53 -15.90 9.81 1.77
CA HIS A 53 -17.01 10.74 1.51
C HIS A 53 -16.47 12.16 1.28
N PRO A 54 -16.26 12.61 0.03
CA PRO A 54 -15.78 13.96 -0.28
C PRO A 54 -16.68 15.09 0.24
N GLU A 55 -17.98 14.81 0.37
CA GLU A 55 -19.00 15.72 0.89
C GLU A 55 -18.97 15.89 2.42
N ALA A 56 -18.27 15.02 3.14
CA ALA A 56 -18.24 15.02 4.59
C ALA A 56 -17.44 16.21 5.16
N ASN A 57 -17.87 16.72 6.31
CA ASN A 57 -17.11 17.71 7.06
C ASN A 57 -16.05 16.99 7.91
N ALA A 58 -14.90 16.74 7.31
CA ALA A 58 -13.84 15.94 7.94
C ALA A 58 -13.36 16.50 9.28
N GLU A 59 -13.32 17.82 9.43
CA GLU A 59 -12.95 18.45 10.70
C GLU A 59 -13.93 18.08 11.81
N LEU A 60 -15.23 18.23 11.54
CA LEU A 60 -16.28 17.92 12.50
C LEU A 60 -16.33 16.42 12.82
N ASP A 61 -16.17 15.56 11.81
CA ASP A 61 -16.19 14.11 11.98
C ASP A 61 -15.03 13.63 12.84
N ILE A 62 -13.82 14.14 12.60
CA ILE A 62 -12.64 13.80 13.41
C ILE A 62 -12.84 14.30 14.85
N GLN A 63 -13.36 15.51 15.06
CA GLN A 63 -13.68 16.00 16.40
C GLN A 63 -14.69 15.09 17.11
N ASN A 64 -15.69 14.58 16.41
CA ASN A 64 -16.66 13.64 16.96
C ASN A 64 -16.04 12.27 17.23
N ALA A 65 -15.15 11.79 16.36
CA ALA A 65 -14.39 10.56 16.57
C ALA A 65 -13.51 10.64 17.82
N VAL A 66 -12.81 11.76 18.04
CA VAL A 66 -12.02 12.00 19.26
C VAL A 66 -12.91 12.03 20.51
N LYS A 67 -14.08 12.66 20.46
CA LYS A 67 -15.03 12.62 21.59
C LYS A 67 -15.50 11.21 21.92
N LEU A 68 -15.74 10.37 20.91
CA LEU A 68 -16.12 8.98 21.10
C LEU A 68 -14.94 8.15 21.64
N ALA A 69 -13.74 8.36 21.11
CA ALA A 69 -12.51 7.71 21.54
C ALA A 69 -12.26 7.95 23.03
N LYS A 70 -12.38 9.20 23.49
CA LYS A 70 -12.30 9.56 24.91
C LYS A 70 -13.32 8.86 25.80
N LYS A 71 -14.57 8.73 25.33
CA LYS A 71 -15.64 8.05 26.09
C LYS A 71 -15.45 6.54 26.16
N THR A 72 -14.76 5.97 25.17
CA THR A 72 -14.59 4.52 25.02
C THR A 72 -13.18 4.05 25.38
N HIS A 73 -12.31 4.95 25.81
CA HIS A 73 -10.89 4.69 26.10
C HIS A 73 -10.16 4.02 24.94
N LYS A 74 -10.41 4.53 23.73
CA LYS A 74 -9.82 4.06 22.47
C LYS A 74 -8.97 5.15 21.85
N ASN A 75 -8.12 4.76 20.90
CA ASN A 75 -7.47 5.69 20.00
C ASN A 75 -8.37 5.97 18.79
N VAL A 76 -8.08 7.02 18.03
CA VAL A 76 -8.67 7.21 16.69
C VAL A 76 -7.66 6.70 15.66
N ILE A 77 -8.11 5.89 14.71
CA ILE A 77 -7.31 5.58 13.51
C ILE A 77 -7.97 6.24 12.30
N ILE A 78 -7.21 7.09 11.63
CA ILE A 78 -7.62 7.76 10.40
C ILE A 78 -6.91 7.07 9.25
N GLN A 79 -7.65 6.35 8.42
CA GLN A 79 -7.16 5.86 7.14
C GLN A 79 -7.39 6.95 6.09
N ALA A 80 -6.36 7.75 5.80
CA ALA A 80 -6.41 8.78 4.79
C ALA A 80 -6.16 8.21 3.38
N GLY A 81 -6.95 8.64 2.41
CA GLY A 81 -6.93 8.12 1.04
C GLY A 81 -8.17 8.54 0.25
N GLY A 82 -8.61 7.74 -0.71
CA GLY A 82 -9.82 8.06 -1.46
C GLY A 82 -10.37 6.89 -2.26
N ASN A 83 -11.60 7.01 -2.75
CA ASN A 83 -12.28 5.96 -3.52
C ASN A 83 -11.61 5.61 -4.86
N TRP A 84 -10.68 6.45 -5.33
CA TRP A 84 -9.86 6.22 -6.51
C TRP A 84 -8.67 5.27 -6.25
N CYS A 85 -8.26 5.11 -4.99
CA CYS A 85 -7.08 4.36 -4.54
C CYS A 85 -7.42 2.88 -4.30
N ILE A 86 -6.97 2.00 -5.20
CA ILE A 86 -7.25 0.55 -5.10
C ILE A 86 -6.69 -0.06 -3.80
N TRP A 87 -5.51 0.37 -3.36
CA TRP A 87 -4.89 -0.14 -2.12
C TRP A 87 -5.67 0.26 -0.88
N CYS A 88 -6.24 1.47 -0.87
CA CYS A 88 -7.10 1.95 0.21
C CYS A 88 -8.36 1.08 0.34
N LEU A 89 -8.97 0.74 -0.79
CA LEU A 89 -10.17 -0.08 -0.81
C LEU A 89 -9.89 -1.54 -0.48
N ARG A 90 -8.78 -2.11 -0.99
CA ARG A 90 -8.35 -3.48 -0.65
C ARG A 90 -8.06 -3.62 0.84
N PHE A 91 -7.33 -2.67 1.43
CA PHE A 91 -7.04 -2.69 2.86
C PHE A 91 -8.31 -2.64 3.69
N ASN A 92 -9.19 -1.66 3.42
CA ASN A 92 -10.48 -1.57 4.13
C ASN A 92 -11.30 -2.86 3.97
N ASN A 93 -11.41 -3.39 2.75
CA ASN A 93 -12.16 -4.63 2.51
C ASN A 93 -11.56 -5.81 3.28
N TYR A 94 -10.23 -5.94 3.30
CA TYR A 94 -9.55 -7.01 4.02
C TYR A 94 -9.78 -6.93 5.54
N VAL A 95 -9.67 -5.73 6.13
CA VAL A 95 -9.96 -5.51 7.55
C VAL A 95 -11.43 -5.83 7.86
N GLN A 96 -12.38 -5.34 7.05
CA GLN A 96 -13.81 -5.55 7.30
C GLN A 96 -14.26 -7.01 7.10
N GLN A 97 -13.63 -7.75 6.18
CA GLN A 97 -14.01 -9.13 5.86
C GLN A 97 -13.23 -10.18 6.67
N THR A 98 -12.19 -9.80 7.41
CA THR A 98 -11.42 -10.71 8.27
C THR A 98 -11.87 -10.51 9.72
N PRO A 99 -12.63 -11.46 10.33
CA PRO A 99 -13.26 -11.24 11.63
C PRO A 99 -12.29 -10.85 12.75
N GLU A 100 -11.10 -11.46 12.78
CA GLU A 100 -10.06 -11.16 13.77
C GLU A 100 -9.53 -9.72 13.64
N LEU A 101 -9.28 -9.25 12.40
CA LEU A 101 -8.82 -7.89 12.15
C LEU A 101 -9.92 -6.87 12.41
N LYS A 102 -11.15 -7.18 12.01
CA LYS A 102 -12.31 -6.34 12.32
C LYS A 102 -12.48 -6.18 13.82
N LYS A 103 -12.43 -7.28 14.58
CA LYS A 103 -12.53 -7.25 16.04
C LYS A 103 -11.39 -6.43 16.65
N LEU A 104 -10.15 -6.63 16.21
CA LEU A 104 -9.00 -5.84 16.67
C LEU A 104 -9.21 -4.34 16.42
N ALA A 105 -9.64 -3.97 15.21
CA ALA A 105 -9.89 -2.58 14.85
C ALA A 105 -11.03 -1.98 15.70
N ASP A 106 -12.15 -2.68 15.79
CA ASP A 106 -13.34 -2.23 16.52
C ASP A 106 -13.09 -2.14 18.04
N ASP A 107 -12.28 -3.04 18.62
CA ASP A 107 -11.97 -3.05 20.05
C ASP A 107 -11.02 -1.91 20.46
N ASN A 108 -10.06 -1.56 19.60
CA ASN A 108 -8.97 -0.65 19.98
C ASN A 108 -9.11 0.77 19.41
N TYR A 109 -9.91 0.96 18.35
CA TYR A 109 -9.97 2.21 17.64
C TYR A 109 -11.39 2.70 17.34
N VAL A 110 -11.53 4.02 17.29
CA VAL A 110 -12.57 4.69 16.51
C VAL A 110 -12.00 4.90 15.10
N TYR A 111 -12.56 4.21 14.12
CA TYR A 111 -12.05 4.21 12.75
C TYR A 111 -12.70 5.32 11.90
N TYR A 112 -11.88 6.13 11.22
CA TYR A 112 -12.33 7.18 10.33
C TYR A 112 -11.62 7.12 8.96
N HIS A 113 -12.35 7.41 7.88
CA HIS A 113 -11.83 7.45 6.52
C HIS A 113 -11.76 8.90 6.02
N LEU A 114 -10.56 9.48 6.01
CA LEU A 114 -10.34 10.86 5.56
C LEU A 114 -10.19 10.90 4.03
N ASN A 115 -11.12 11.57 3.35
CA ASN A 115 -11.10 11.69 1.89
C ASN A 115 -10.03 12.68 1.41
N TRP A 116 -9.25 12.24 0.43
CA TRP A 116 -8.45 13.04 -0.49
C TRP A 116 -8.88 12.67 -1.89
N SER A 117 -9.51 13.58 -2.63
CA SER A 117 -9.94 13.35 -4.00
C SER A 117 -9.98 14.66 -4.81
N PRO A 118 -10.14 14.61 -6.15
CA PRO A 118 -10.31 15.82 -6.94
C PRO A 118 -11.48 16.70 -6.48
N GLU A 119 -12.56 16.10 -5.99
CA GLU A 119 -13.76 16.79 -5.52
C GLU A 119 -13.52 17.52 -4.19
N ASN A 120 -12.80 16.89 -3.26
CA ASN A 120 -12.40 17.49 -1.99
C ASN A 120 -11.13 16.84 -1.46
N LYS A 121 -10.04 17.60 -1.40
CA LYS A 121 -8.75 17.12 -0.87
C LYS A 121 -8.64 17.24 0.65
N ASN A 122 -9.54 17.95 1.33
CA ASN A 122 -9.44 18.26 2.76
C ASN A 122 -8.07 18.87 3.15
N GLU A 123 -7.50 19.73 2.30
CA GLU A 123 -6.10 20.23 2.41
C GLU A 123 -5.79 20.82 3.79
N LYS A 124 -6.72 21.59 4.38
CA LYS A 124 -6.56 22.15 5.72
C LYS A 124 -6.47 21.09 6.81
N VAL A 125 -7.23 19.99 6.69
CA VAL A 125 -7.21 18.88 7.64
C VAL A 125 -5.92 18.08 7.48
N PHE A 126 -5.50 17.78 6.24
CA PHE A 126 -4.23 17.10 5.98
C PHE A 126 -3.02 17.90 6.49
N ALA A 127 -3.04 19.23 6.34
CA ALA A 127 -1.97 20.09 6.81
C ALA A 127 -1.77 20.04 8.33
N LYS A 128 -2.85 19.86 9.11
CA LYS A 128 -2.77 19.68 10.57
C LYS A 128 -1.97 18.45 10.98
N TYR A 129 -1.91 17.44 10.11
CA TYR A 129 -1.20 16.19 10.34
C TYR A 129 0.11 16.11 9.53
N GLY A 130 0.58 17.24 8.98
CA GLY A 130 1.84 17.32 8.25
C GLY A 130 1.82 16.73 6.85
N ASN A 131 0.66 16.67 6.19
CA ASN A 131 0.47 16.16 4.82
C ASN A 131 1.14 14.79 4.59
N PRO A 132 0.80 13.76 5.38
CA PRO A 132 1.55 12.50 5.38
C PRO A 132 1.45 11.74 4.05
N GLY A 133 0.41 12.00 3.25
CA GLY A 133 0.25 11.41 1.91
C GLY A 133 1.38 11.80 0.94
N ASP A 134 1.97 12.99 1.09
CA ASP A 134 3.07 13.45 0.22
C ASP A 134 4.37 12.67 0.49
N LYS A 135 4.54 12.18 1.72
CA LYS A 135 5.73 11.44 2.15
C LYS A 135 5.59 9.92 1.98
N PHE A 136 4.41 9.38 2.25
CA PHE A 136 4.20 7.94 2.38
C PHE A 136 3.29 7.32 1.30
N GLY A 137 2.59 8.15 0.52
CA GLY A 137 1.56 7.69 -0.41
C GLY A 137 0.27 7.25 0.29
N TYR A 138 -0.68 6.71 -0.47
CA TYR A 138 -1.99 6.30 0.05
C TYR A 138 -2.22 4.78 -0.08
N PRO A 139 -2.90 4.12 0.89
CA PRO A 139 -3.43 4.71 2.12
C PRO A 139 -2.32 5.09 3.10
N VAL A 140 -2.51 6.18 3.83
CA VAL A 140 -1.66 6.58 4.96
C VAL A 140 -2.49 6.62 6.23
N PHE A 141 -1.91 6.21 7.35
CA PHE A 141 -2.59 6.11 8.62
C PHE A 141 -2.09 7.18 9.58
N ILE A 142 -3.03 7.86 10.22
CA ILE A 142 -2.77 8.79 11.32
C ILE A 142 -3.46 8.20 12.54
N VAL A 143 -2.72 7.96 13.60
CA VAL A 143 -3.26 7.47 14.87
C VAL A 143 -3.30 8.64 15.82
N LEU A 144 -4.44 8.90 16.44
CA LEU A 144 -4.58 9.89 17.50
C LEU A 144 -4.85 9.17 18.82
N ASP A 145 -4.26 9.66 19.90
CA ASP A 145 -4.64 9.26 21.25
C ASP A 145 -6.10 9.64 21.58
N GLU A 146 -6.60 9.19 22.73
CA GLU A 146 -7.97 9.50 23.19
C GLU A 146 -8.25 11.01 23.39
N ASN A 147 -7.22 11.86 23.37
CA ASN A 147 -7.33 13.32 23.45
C ASN A 147 -7.15 14.01 22.09
N GLY A 148 -6.99 13.25 21.00
CA GLY A 148 -6.84 13.75 19.64
C GLY A 148 -5.42 14.19 19.27
N LYS A 149 -4.40 13.77 20.01
CA LYS A 149 -2.99 14.06 19.70
C LYS A 149 -2.37 12.94 18.87
N PRO A 150 -1.64 13.25 17.78
CA PRO A 150 -0.94 12.28 16.97
C PRO A 150 0.31 11.70 17.64
#